data_AF-A0A2U2TWJ6-F1
#
_entry.id   AF-A0A2U2TWJ6-F1
#
_cell.length_a   1.000
_cell.length_b   1.000
_cell.length_c   1.000
_cell.angle_alpha   90.00
_cell.angle_beta   90.00
_cell.angle_gamma   90.00
#
_symmetry.space_group_name_H-M   'P 1'
#
loop_
_entity.id
_entity.type
_entity.pdbx_description
1 polymer ?
#
loop_
_entity_poly.entity_id
_entity_poly.type
_entity_poly.pdbx_seq_one_letter_code
_entity_poly.pdbx_strand_id
1 'polypeptide(L)' 'MKVRALQGDTVDLLCFRHYGTTQGVTAQVLDANPGL' A
#
# COMPACT_ATOMS: atom_id res chain seq x y z
N MET A 1 7.03 -12.00 -1.16
CA MET A 1 7.67 -10.74 -1.58
C MET A 1 7.57 -9.73 -0.44
N LYS A 2 8.55 -8.84 -0.23
CA LYS A 2 8.48 -7.77 0.79
C LYS A 2 8.56 -6.40 0.10
N VAL A 3 7.57 -5.54 0.34
CA VAL A 3 7.55 -4.13 -0.09
C VAL A 3 8.08 -3.27 1.07
N ARG A 4 8.92 -2.28 0.79
CA ARG A 4 9.43 -1.34 1.79
C ARG A 4 9.03 0.08 1.39
N ALA A 5 8.48 0.82 2.35
CA ALA A 5 8.24 2.25 2.21
C ALA A 5 9.55 3.03 2.30
N LEU A 6 9.63 4.12 1.54
CA LEU A 6 10.62 5.19 1.70
C LEU A 6 9.96 6.39 2.39
N GLN A 7 10.77 7.33 2.89
CA GLN A 7 10.24 8.55 3.48
C GLN A 7 9.41 9.32 2.45
N GLY A 8 8.20 9.71 2.85
CA GLY A 8 7.25 10.39 1.97
C GLY A 8 6.39 9.47 1.10
N ASP A 9 6.62 8.15 1.11
CA ASP A 9 5.69 7.21 0.49
C ASP A 9 4.37 7.18 1.25
N THR A 10 3.28 6.99 0.51
CA THR A 10 1.95 6.70 1.04
C THR A 10 1.57 5.24 0.74
N VAL A 11 0.59 4.71 1.47
CA VAL A 11 0.14 3.32 1.26
C VAL A 11 -0.42 3.11 -0.15
N ASP A 12 -1.17 4.07 -0.69
CA ASP A 12 -1.70 3.99 -2.05
C ASP A 12 -0.59 4.03 -3.12
N LEU A 13 0.47 4.82 -2.91
CA LEU A 13 1.64 4.81 -3.80
C LEU A 13 2.33 3.44 -3.81
N LEU A 14 2.47 2.80 -2.64
CA LEU A 14 3.01 1.45 -2.54
C LEU A 14 2.11 0.41 -3.21
N CYS A 15 0.79 0.54 -3.05
CA CYS A 15 -0.18 -0.31 -3.74
C CYS A 15 -0.06 -0.15 -5.26
N PHE A 16 0.05 1.07 -5.77
CA PHE A 16 0.23 1.31 -7.20
C PHE A 16 1.54 0.72 -7.72
N ARG A 17 2.67 0.93 -7.01
CA ARG A 17 3.98 0.39 -7.38
C ARG A 17 4.03 -1.14 -7.39
N HIS A 18 3.34 -1.80 -6.46
CA HIS A 18 3.36 -3.25 -6.33
C HIS A 18 2.28 -3.95 -7.14
N TYR A 19 1.03 -3.48 -7.07
CA TYR A 19 -0.15 -4.12 -7.64
C TYR A 19 -0.63 -3.46 -8.94
N GLY A 20 -0.09 -2.30 -9.32
CA GLY A 20 -0.47 -1.57 -10.54
C GLY A 20 -1.80 -0.82 -10.43
N THR A 21 -2.47 -0.87 -9.28
CA THR A 21 -3.74 -0.17 -9.03
C THR A 21 -3.89 0.18 -7.55
N THR A 22 -4.69 1.20 -7.27
CA THR A 22 -5.08 1.61 -5.91
C THR A 22 -6.53 1.26 -5.58
N GLN A 23 -7.39 1.18 -6.60
CA GLN A 23 -8.83 0.99 -6.41
C GLN A 23 -9.13 -0.38 -5.80
N GLY A 24 -9.81 -0.40 -4.65
CA GLY A 24 -10.09 -1.61 -3.88
C GLY A 24 -8.88 -2.17 -3.12
N VAL A 25 -7.67 -2.02 -3.66
CA VAL A 25 -6.44 -2.58 -3.08
C VAL A 25 -5.97 -1.79 -1.85
N THR A 26 -5.95 -0.46 -1.91
CA THR A 26 -5.47 0.36 -0.78
C THR A 26 -6.29 0.12 0.49
N ALA A 27 -7.62 0.04 0.36
CA ALA A 27 -8.50 -0.25 1.49
C ALA A 27 -8.23 -1.64 2.10
N GLN A 28 -8.10 -2.67 1.25
CA GLN A 28 -7.76 -4.02 1.71
C GLN A 28 -6.41 -4.06 2.44
N VAL A 29 -5.42 -3.29 1.97
CA VAL A 29 -4.11 -3.22 2.63
C VAL A 29 -4.22 -2.53 4.00
N LEU A 30 -4.97 -1.45 4.12
CA LEU A 30 -5.18 -0.78 5.41
C LEU A 30 -5.96 -1.67 6.39
N ASP A 31 -7.02 -2.32 5.94
CA ASP A 31 -7.81 -3.24 6.78
C ASP A 31 -6.97 -4.43 7.28
N ALA A 32 -6.09 -4.95 6.43
CA ALA A 32 -5.20 -6.05 6.79
C ALA A 32 -4.02 -5.63 7.69
N ASN A 33 -3.73 -4.33 7.82
CA ASN A 33 -2.61 -3.83 8.61
C ASN A 33 -3.05 -2.69 9.55
N PRO A 34 -3.75 -2.99 10.65
CA PRO A 34 -4.15 -1.98 11.63
C PRO A 34 -2.95 -1.25 12.24
N GLY A 35 -2.96 0.08 12.21
CA GLY A 35 -1.90 0.93 12.78
C GLY A 35 -0.76 1.28 11.82
N LEU A 36 -0.87 0.88 10.55
CA LEU A 36 -0.13 1.48 9.44
C LEU A 36 -0.71 2.85 9.10
#